data_AF-A0A7S2FHZ7-F1
#
_entry.id   AF-A0A7S2FHZ7-F1
#
_cell.length_a   1.000
_cell.length_b   1.000
_cell.length_c   1.000
_cell.angle_alpha   90.00
_cell.angle_beta   90.00
_cell.angle_gamma   90.00
#
_symmetry.space_group_name_H-M   'P 1'
#
loop_
_entity.id
_entity.type
_entity.pdbx_description
1 polymer ?
#
loop_
_entity_poly.entity_id
_entity_poly.type
_entity_poly.pdbx_seq_one_letter_code
_entity_poly.pdbx_strand_id
1 'polypeptide(L)'
;WLSANRGGRDPAMRKGFPWHAQETWDMQTLEHVRNLSALRKEVEALRRGGFQRIEVNGAKSAYAFMRMLDVDENGIVKADGSAVVVVNADGADACDVNVTLPEKCTAARGVDIRYGSETQAASIQGDDSKTVRIDRVAQRSIAVVTLK
;
A
#
# COMPACT_ATOMS: atom_id res chain seq x y z
N TRP A 1 12.16 -3.86 24.34
CA TRP A 1 12.58 -3.38 23.00
C TRP A 1 13.91 -4.01 22.61
N LEU A 2 13.91 -5.27 22.17
CA LEU A 2 15.08 -6.00 21.67
C LEU A 2 14.68 -6.56 20.29
N SER A 3 15.32 -6.10 19.21
CA SER A 3 15.09 -6.62 17.85
C SER A 3 16.43 -7.03 17.22
N ALA A 4 16.52 -8.29 16.78
CA ALA A 4 17.74 -8.95 16.35
C ALA A 4 18.36 -8.44 15.03
N ASN A 5 17.72 -7.49 14.34
CA ASN A 5 18.12 -7.02 13.00
C ASN A 5 18.43 -5.52 12.90
N ARG A 6 19.03 -4.91 13.92
CA ARG A 6 19.71 -3.62 13.72
C ARG A 6 21.08 -3.87 13.10
N GLY A 7 21.10 -4.23 11.82
CA GLY A 7 22.34 -4.29 11.04
C GLY A 7 23.03 -2.93 11.13
N GLY A 8 24.21 -2.89 11.75
CA GLY A 8 25.06 -1.71 11.78
C GLY A 8 25.81 -1.52 10.46
N ARG A 9 26.83 -0.66 10.45
CA ARG A 9 27.79 -0.64 9.33
C ARG A 9 28.49 -2.00 9.18
N ASP A 10 29.11 -2.21 8.03
CA ASP A 10 29.94 -3.38 7.77
C ASP A 10 30.97 -3.56 8.90
N PRO A 11 31.17 -4.76 9.47
CA PRO A 11 30.62 -6.07 9.07
C PRO A 11 29.27 -6.44 9.71
N ALA A 12 28.71 -5.60 10.58
CA ALA A 12 27.56 -5.95 11.42
C ALA A 12 26.25 -6.22 10.64
N MET A 13 26.14 -5.76 9.39
CA MET A 13 25.00 -6.06 8.50
C MET A 13 25.01 -7.47 7.91
N ARG A 14 26.14 -8.20 7.98
CA ARG A 14 26.32 -9.53 7.37
C ARG A 14 26.25 -10.69 8.37
N LYS A 15 25.64 -10.45 9.54
CA LYS A 15 25.44 -11.52 10.53
C LYS A 15 24.55 -12.61 9.93
N GLY A 16 24.83 -13.86 10.30
CA GLY A 16 23.94 -14.97 9.97
C GLY A 16 22.55 -14.74 10.54
N PHE A 17 21.52 -15.16 9.81
CA PHE A 17 20.14 -15.05 10.27
C PHE A 17 19.90 -16.01 11.46
N PRO A 18 19.19 -15.57 12.53
CA PRO A 18 19.04 -16.36 13.75
C PRO A 18 17.96 -17.45 13.62
N TRP A 19 18.18 -18.44 12.75
CA TRP A 19 17.22 -19.54 12.51
C TRP A 19 16.91 -20.37 13.77
N HIS A 20 17.87 -20.45 14.69
CA HIS A 20 17.77 -21.23 15.93
C HIS A 20 17.07 -20.47 17.07
N ALA A 21 16.86 -19.16 16.93
CA ALA A 21 16.33 -18.29 17.98
C ALA A 21 15.10 -17.55 17.45
N GLN A 22 14.06 -18.31 17.08
CA GLN A 22 12.84 -17.80 16.46
C GLN A 22 12.09 -16.81 17.37
N GLU A 23 12.20 -16.96 18.69
CA GLU A 23 11.68 -16.02 19.69
C GLU A 23 12.26 -14.61 19.60
N THR A 24 13.40 -14.44 18.91
CA THR A 24 14.01 -13.12 18.67
C THR A 24 13.52 -12.44 17.40
N TRP A 25 12.70 -13.14 16.61
CA TRP A 25 12.19 -12.61 15.35
C TRP A 25 11.13 -11.55 15.59
N ASP A 26 11.14 -10.51 14.76
CA ASP A 26 10.04 -9.55 14.70
C ASP A 26 8.89 -10.15 13.88
N MET A 27 7.99 -10.83 14.59
CA MET A 27 6.83 -11.50 14.00
C MET A 27 5.85 -10.51 13.37
N GLN A 28 5.77 -9.27 13.88
CA GLN A 28 4.89 -8.23 13.31
C GLN A 28 5.40 -7.79 11.93
N THR A 29 6.70 -7.52 11.83
CA THR A 29 7.34 -7.20 10.54
C THR A 29 7.20 -8.37 9.56
N LEU A 30 7.43 -9.60 10.03
CA LEU A 30 7.30 -10.79 9.18
C LEU A 30 5.88 -10.95 8.62
N GLU A 31 4.86 -10.83 9.46
CA GLU A 31 3.46 -10.91 9.04
C GLU A 31 3.08 -9.79 8.08
N HIS A 32 3.50 -8.56 8.37
CA HIS A 32 3.26 -7.42 7.50
C HIS A 32 3.86 -7.62 6.10
N VAL A 33 5.12 -8.08 6.02
CA VAL A 33 5.78 -8.39 4.74
C VAL A 33 5.10 -9.55 4.01
N ARG A 34 4.62 -10.57 4.73
CA ARG A 34 3.83 -11.68 4.14
C ARG A 34 2.54 -11.16 3.50
N ASN A 35 1.79 -10.33 4.20
CA ASN A 35 0.54 -9.75 3.70
C ASN A 35 0.79 -8.88 2.45
N LEU A 36 1.80 -8.01 2.48
CA LEU A 36 2.21 -7.22 1.31
C LEU A 36 2.66 -8.10 0.13
N SER A 37 3.40 -9.16 0.41
CA SER A 37 3.87 -10.10 -0.62
C SER A 37 2.70 -10.87 -1.26
N ALA A 38 1.69 -11.25 -0.47
CA ALA A 38 0.49 -11.88 -0.97
C ALA A 38 -0.30 -10.92 -1.87
N LEU A 39 -0.55 -9.69 -1.41
CA LEU A 39 -1.27 -8.68 -2.18
C LEU A 39 -0.55 -8.33 -3.49
N ARG A 40 0.78 -8.23 -3.47
CA ARG A 40 1.59 -8.01 -4.68
C ARG A 40 1.44 -9.15 -5.70
N LYS A 41 1.25 -10.39 -5.26
CA LYS A 41 1.01 -11.53 -6.16
C LYS A 41 -0.39 -11.46 -6.78
N GLU A 42 -1.39 -11.14 -5.96
CA GLU A 42 -2.80 -11.04 -6.35
C GLU A 42 -3.05 -9.91 -7.36
N VAL A 43 -2.48 -8.72 -7.13
CA VAL A 43 -2.71 -7.54 -7.95
C VAL A 43 -1.59 -7.36 -8.98
N GLU A 44 -1.86 -7.66 -10.25
CA GLU A 44 -0.85 -7.61 -11.31
C GLU A 44 -0.23 -6.21 -11.49
N ALA A 45 -1.03 -5.15 -11.33
CA ALA A 45 -0.57 -3.76 -11.41
C ALA A 45 0.60 -3.46 -10.48
N LEU A 46 0.61 -4.07 -9.28
CA LEU A 46 1.70 -3.86 -8.32
C LEU A 46 3.03 -4.45 -8.81
N ARG A 47 3.01 -5.47 -9.68
CA ARG A 47 4.20 -6.11 -10.23
C ARG A 47 4.68 -5.48 -11.52
N ARG A 48 3.77 -5.24 -12.46
CA ARG A 48 4.11 -4.88 -13.84
C ARG A 48 3.68 -3.48 -14.26
N GLY A 49 2.75 -2.88 -13.52
CA GLY A 49 2.19 -1.60 -13.90
C GLY A 49 3.19 -0.45 -13.78
N GLY A 50 2.97 0.58 -14.59
CA GLY A 50 3.64 1.88 -14.49
C GLY A 50 3.41 2.54 -13.13
N PHE A 51 4.04 3.69 -12.92
CA PHE A 51 3.96 4.45 -11.67
C PHE A 51 3.55 5.89 -11.95
N GLN A 52 2.54 6.38 -11.23
CA GLN A 52 2.15 7.77 -11.27
C GLN A 52 1.86 8.25 -9.85
N ARG A 53 2.52 9.34 -9.44
CA ARG A 53 2.19 9.99 -8.16
C ARG A 53 0.79 10.62 -8.26
N ILE A 54 -0.02 10.46 -7.21
CA ILE A 54 -1.32 11.11 -7.10
C ILE A 54 -1.27 12.15 -5.97
N GLU A 55 -1.94 13.28 -6.18
CA GLU A 55 -2.14 14.27 -5.12
C GLU A 55 -3.16 13.76 -4.10
N VAL A 56 -2.80 13.90 -2.83
CA VAL A 56 -3.66 13.53 -1.69
C VAL A 56 -4.29 14.78 -1.13
N ASN A 57 -5.63 14.79 -1.10
CA ASN A 57 -6.40 15.85 -0.45
C ASN A 57 -6.98 15.33 0.87
N GLY A 58 -6.79 16.10 1.95
CA GLY A 58 -7.41 15.83 3.26
C GLY A 58 -6.48 15.21 4.32
N ALA A 59 -5.31 14.69 3.94
CA ALA A 59 -4.36 14.09 4.89
C ALA A 59 -2.91 14.51 4.60
N LYS A 60 -2.32 15.34 5.47
CA LYS A 60 -0.95 15.89 5.29
C LYS A 60 0.16 14.85 5.37
N SER A 61 -0.07 13.74 6.07
CA SER A 61 0.93 12.68 6.30
C SER A 61 0.77 11.46 5.39
N ALA A 62 -0.28 11.43 4.56
CA ALA A 62 -0.52 10.32 3.66
C ALA A 62 0.14 10.58 2.30
N TYR A 63 0.69 9.52 1.72
CA TYR A 63 1.28 9.54 0.38
C TYR A 63 0.52 8.58 -0.53
N ALA A 64 0.15 9.02 -1.74
CA ALA A 64 -0.55 8.19 -2.70
C ALA A 64 0.12 8.12 -4.06
N PHE A 65 0.00 6.97 -4.70
CA PHE A 65 0.42 6.75 -6.08
C PHE A 65 -0.44 5.67 -6.74
N MET A 66 -0.52 5.72 -8.07
CA MET A 66 -1.17 4.72 -8.89
C MET A 66 -0.14 3.76 -9.48
N ARG A 67 -0.56 2.50 -9.63
CA ARG A 67 0.11 1.46 -10.39
C ARG A 67 -0.76 1.06 -11.57
N MET A 68 -0.22 1.18 -12.78
CA MET A 68 -1.03 1.30 -14.00
C MET A 68 -0.73 0.17 -14.98
N LEU A 69 -1.67 -0.73 -15.26
CA LEU A 69 -1.36 -1.91 -16.08
C LEU A 69 -1.33 -1.64 -17.57
N ASP A 70 -2.27 -0.85 -18.05
CA ASP A 70 -2.51 -0.70 -19.48
C ASP A 70 -2.52 0.77 -19.89
N VAL A 71 -2.22 1.01 -21.15
CA VAL A 71 -2.42 2.29 -21.82
C VAL A 71 -3.32 2.04 -23.03
N ASP A 72 -4.20 2.98 -23.35
CA ASP A 72 -5.02 2.90 -24.55
C ASP A 72 -4.17 3.16 -25.83
N GLU A 73 -4.84 3.06 -26.97
CA GLU A 73 -4.26 3.31 -28.30
C GLU A 73 -3.67 4.72 -28.47
N ASN A 74 -4.05 5.67 -27.62
CA ASN A 74 -3.57 7.05 -27.60
C ASN A 74 -2.42 7.25 -26.58
N GLY A 75 -1.99 6.19 -25.89
CA GLY A 75 -0.97 6.24 -24.85
C GLY A 75 -1.49 6.77 -23.51
N ILE A 76 -2.80 6.89 -23.33
CA ILE A 76 -3.43 7.30 -22.08
C ILE A 76 -3.51 6.10 -21.16
N VAL A 77 -3.04 6.26 -19.92
CA VAL A 77 -3.18 5.27 -18.86
C VAL A 77 -4.63 4.86 -18.68
N LYS A 78 -4.91 3.56 -18.78
CA LYS A 78 -6.18 2.98 -18.34
C LYS A 78 -6.14 2.70 -16.85
N ALA A 79 -7.20 3.10 -16.17
CA ALA A 79 -7.39 2.80 -14.78
C ALA A 79 -7.98 1.41 -14.55
N ASP A 80 -8.68 0.80 -15.52
CA ASP A 80 -9.13 -0.59 -15.37
C ASP A 80 -7.93 -1.54 -15.17
N GLY A 81 -8.05 -2.45 -14.20
CA GLY A 81 -6.98 -3.33 -13.76
C GLY A 81 -5.84 -2.63 -13.00
N SER A 82 -5.85 -1.31 -12.89
CA SER A 82 -4.87 -0.52 -12.13
C SER A 82 -5.18 -0.51 -10.63
N ALA A 83 -4.25 -0.02 -9.83
CA ALA A 83 -4.41 0.08 -8.39
C ALA A 83 -3.92 1.42 -7.84
N VAL A 84 -4.70 2.02 -6.94
CA VAL A 84 -4.24 3.13 -6.10
C VAL A 84 -3.63 2.56 -4.83
N VAL A 85 -2.47 3.07 -4.45
CA VAL A 85 -1.80 2.75 -3.20
C VAL A 85 -1.74 4.02 -2.36
N VAL A 86 -2.18 3.93 -1.11
CA VAL A 86 -2.11 4.99 -0.12
C VAL A 86 -1.32 4.49 1.08
N VAL A 87 -0.29 5.22 1.46
CA VAL A 87 0.60 4.91 2.57
C VAL A 87 0.38 5.94 3.67
N ASN A 88 -0.03 5.48 4.85
CA ASN A 88 -0.07 6.26 6.07
C ASN A 88 1.04 5.78 7.01
N ALA A 89 2.27 6.25 6.76
CA ALA A 89 3.45 5.76 7.49
C ALA A 89 3.57 6.37 8.91
N ASP A 90 3.35 7.69 9.02
CA ASP A 90 3.69 8.48 10.22
C ASP A 90 2.55 9.43 10.68
N GLY A 91 1.30 9.19 10.27
CA GLY A 91 0.16 9.97 10.79
C GLY A 91 -0.02 9.83 12.30
N ALA A 92 -0.54 10.85 12.97
CA ALA A 92 -0.92 10.77 14.38
C ALA A 92 -2.09 9.80 14.61
N ASP A 93 -2.96 9.66 13.60
CA ASP A 93 -4.19 8.88 13.63
C ASP A 93 -4.55 8.30 12.24
N ALA A 94 -5.58 7.46 12.22
CA ALA A 94 -6.24 7.08 10.97
C ALA A 94 -6.77 8.32 10.23
N CYS A 95 -6.72 8.31 8.91
CA CYS A 95 -7.09 9.47 8.10
C CYS A 95 -7.98 9.11 6.92
N ASP A 96 -8.82 10.07 6.53
CA ASP A 96 -9.57 9.98 5.28
C ASP A 96 -8.75 10.61 4.16
N VAL A 97 -8.67 9.91 3.04
CA VAL A 97 -7.83 10.30 1.91
C VAL A 97 -8.70 10.40 0.67
N ASN A 98 -8.68 11.55 0.01
CA ASN A 98 -9.23 11.70 -1.33
C ASN A 98 -8.08 11.72 -2.34
N VAL A 99 -8.17 10.88 -3.37
CA VAL A 99 -7.20 10.78 -4.46
C VAL A 99 -7.88 11.13 -5.78
N THR A 100 -7.23 11.96 -6.59
CA THR A 100 -7.72 12.34 -7.92
C THR A 100 -7.09 11.45 -8.99
N LEU A 101 -7.91 10.77 -9.77
CA LEU A 101 -7.53 9.87 -10.84
C LEU A 101 -7.44 10.62 -12.19
N PRO A 102 -6.62 10.15 -13.15
CA PRO A 102 -6.49 10.78 -14.47
C PRO A 102 -7.80 10.71 -15.27
N GLU A 103 -8.53 9.62 -15.15
CA GLU A 103 -9.82 9.37 -15.79
C GLU A 103 -10.87 8.91 -14.77
N LYS A 104 -12.12 8.74 -15.24
CA LYS A 104 -13.19 8.22 -14.40
C LYS A 104 -13.05 6.72 -14.26
N CYS A 105 -13.26 6.21 -13.05
CA CYS A 105 -13.11 4.80 -12.75
C CYS A 105 -14.07 4.41 -11.63
N THR A 106 -14.30 3.11 -11.51
CA THR A 106 -15.04 2.53 -10.40
C THR A 106 -14.05 1.85 -9.46
N ALA A 107 -14.09 2.20 -8.18
CA ALA A 107 -13.31 1.47 -7.18
C ALA A 107 -13.94 0.08 -6.93
N ALA A 108 -13.20 -0.99 -7.22
CA ALA A 108 -13.74 -2.34 -7.20
C ALA A 108 -13.51 -3.09 -5.88
N ARG A 109 -12.31 -2.95 -5.29
CA ARG A 109 -11.95 -3.61 -4.04
C ARG A 109 -10.85 -2.83 -3.31
N GLY A 110 -10.99 -2.71 -2.01
CA GLY A 110 -10.01 -2.07 -1.13
C GLY A 110 -9.51 -3.00 -0.04
N VAL A 111 -8.21 -2.96 0.22
CA VAL A 111 -7.57 -3.67 1.34
C VAL A 111 -6.64 -2.70 2.07
N ASP A 112 -6.71 -2.67 3.40
CA ASP A 112 -5.86 -1.88 4.28
C ASP A 112 -4.94 -2.82 5.09
N ILE A 113 -3.67 -2.92 4.66
CA ILE A 113 -2.66 -3.76 5.32
C ILE A 113 -2.02 -2.96 6.44
N ARG A 114 -2.31 -3.34 7.68
CA ARG A 114 -1.87 -2.63 8.88
C ARG A 114 -0.64 -3.27 9.49
N TYR A 115 0.25 -2.45 10.05
CA TYR A 115 1.38 -2.94 10.80
C TYR A 115 0.95 -3.32 12.23
N GLY A 116 1.25 -4.56 12.65
CA GLY A 116 0.96 -5.03 14.01
C GLY A 116 -0.52 -5.24 14.34
N SER A 117 -1.40 -5.26 13.33
CA SER A 117 -2.83 -5.57 13.47
C SER A 117 -3.36 -6.27 12.22
N GLU A 118 -4.56 -6.83 12.31
CA GLU A 118 -5.18 -7.54 11.19
C GLU A 118 -5.42 -6.64 9.98
N THR A 119 -5.25 -7.23 8.80
CA THR A 119 -5.62 -6.60 7.53
C THR A 119 -7.14 -6.46 7.47
N GLN A 120 -7.63 -5.31 7.00
CA GLN A 120 -9.07 -5.06 6.87
C GLN A 120 -9.44 -4.65 5.45
N ALA A 121 -10.72 -4.78 5.10
CA ALA A 121 -11.24 -4.16 3.89
C ALA A 121 -11.15 -2.63 4.03
N ALA A 122 -10.64 -1.94 3.00
CA ALA A 122 -10.65 -0.49 2.99
C ALA A 122 -12.07 0.00 2.66
N SER A 123 -12.55 0.99 3.41
CA SER A 123 -13.83 1.66 3.13
C SER A 123 -13.60 2.65 1.99
N ILE A 124 -14.29 2.45 0.86
CA ILE A 124 -14.08 3.24 -0.34
C ILE A 124 -15.39 3.88 -0.79
N GLN A 125 -15.31 5.12 -1.24
CA GLN A 125 -16.39 5.85 -1.90
C GLN A 125 -15.85 6.44 -3.20
N GLY A 126 -16.64 6.40 -4.28
CA GLY A 126 -16.20 6.87 -5.60
C GLY A 126 -16.61 5.88 -6.68
N ASP A 127 -17.84 6.04 -7.15
CA ASP A 127 -18.40 5.29 -8.28
C ASP A 127 -18.43 6.20 -9.52
N ASP A 128 -18.00 5.67 -10.67
CA ASP A 128 -17.81 6.39 -11.96
C ASP A 128 -17.31 7.85 -11.82
N SER A 129 -16.24 8.05 -11.05
CA SER A 129 -15.74 9.39 -10.78
C SER A 129 -14.22 9.48 -10.91
N LYS A 130 -13.73 10.71 -11.06
CA LYS A 130 -12.29 11.00 -11.04
C LYS A 130 -11.73 11.09 -9.61
N THR A 131 -12.53 10.85 -8.58
CA THR A 131 -12.10 10.99 -7.20
C THR A 131 -12.48 9.76 -6.40
N VAL A 132 -11.49 9.09 -5.83
CA VAL A 132 -11.72 7.98 -4.91
C VAL A 132 -11.43 8.47 -3.49
N ARG A 133 -12.39 8.28 -2.60
CA ARG A 133 -12.25 8.53 -1.17
C ARG A 133 -12.02 7.21 -0.48
N ILE A 134 -10.99 7.15 0.35
CA ILE A 134 -10.68 6.01 1.21
C ILE A 134 -10.84 6.48 2.65
N ASP A 135 -11.83 5.94 3.34
CA ASP A 135 -12.11 6.33 4.73
C ASP A 135 -11.19 5.56 5.69
N ARG A 136 -10.72 6.27 6.72
CA ARG A 136 -10.03 5.72 7.88
C ARG A 136 -8.85 4.79 7.53
N VAL A 137 -7.99 5.21 6.62
CA VAL A 137 -6.70 4.56 6.38
C VAL A 137 -5.91 4.56 7.69
N ALA A 138 -5.70 3.38 8.27
CA ALA A 138 -5.14 3.26 9.61
C ALA A 138 -3.72 3.83 9.72
N GLN A 139 -3.29 4.12 10.94
CA GLN A 139 -1.89 4.49 11.19
C GLN A 139 -0.97 3.31 10.87
N ARG A 140 0.21 3.58 10.30
CA ARG A 140 1.20 2.57 9.90
C ARG A 140 0.58 1.51 9.00
N SER A 141 -0.15 1.96 7.98
CA SER A 141 -0.84 1.07 7.06
C SER A 141 -0.61 1.45 5.61
N ILE A 142 -0.89 0.47 4.75
CA ILE A 142 -0.88 0.61 3.30
C ILE A 142 -2.24 0.16 2.79
N ALA A 143 -3.05 1.11 2.35
CA ALA A 143 -4.30 0.85 1.68
C ALA A 143 -4.06 0.69 0.18
N VAL A 144 -4.65 -0.33 -0.42
CA VAL A 144 -4.59 -0.60 -1.85
C VAL A 144 -6.00 -0.79 -2.38
N VAL A 145 -6.35 -0.01 -3.40
CA VAL A 145 -7.65 -0.02 -4.06
C VAL A 145 -7.47 -0.41 -5.51
N THR A 146 -8.05 -1.53 -5.93
CA THR A 146 -8.09 -1.94 -7.34
C THR A 146 -9.23 -1.23 -8.06
N LEU A 147 -8.98 -0.77 -9.27
CA LEU A 147 -9.90 -0.01 -10.09
C LEU A 147 -10.47 -0.89 -11.24
N LYS A 148 -11.68 -0.56 -11.66
CA LYS A 148 -12.41 -1.13 -12.80
C LYS A 148 -13.01 -0.01 -13.66
#